data_AF-A0A3A6MVI3-F1
#
_entry.id   AF-A0A3A6MVI3-F1
#
_cell.length_a   1.000
_cell.length_b   1.000
_cell.length_c   1.000
_cell.angle_alpha   90.00
_cell.angle_beta   90.00
_cell.angle_gamma   90.00
#
_symmetry.space_group_name_H-M   'P 1'
#
loop_
_entity.id
_entity.type
_entity.pdbx_description
1 polymer ?
#
loop_
_entity_poly.entity_id
_entity_poly.type
_entity_poly.pdbx_seq_one_letter_code
_entity_poly.pdbx_strand_id
1 'polypeptide(L)' 'MRSAVADPPGGKASKYTRSRLPVKLVYYQAYDTKSAAVKREAQIKRMTRKGKLELIYGG' A
#
# COMPACT_ATOMS: atom_id res chain seq x y z
N MET A 1 3.05 4.17 -25.08
CA MET A 1 2.73 4.69 -23.74
C MET A 1 1.40 4.12 -23.25
N ARG A 2 1.43 3.01 -22.49
CA ARG A 2 0.32 2.48 -21.68
C ARG A 2 0.87 1.27 -20.92
N SER A 3 1.44 1.50 -19.74
CA SER A 3 1.88 0.38 -18.89
C SER A 3 0.65 -0.18 -18.17
N ALA A 4 0.15 -1.29 -18.70
CA ALA A 4 -0.86 -2.13 -18.06
C ALA A 4 -0.30 -2.63 -16.73
N VAL A 5 -0.97 -2.29 -15.62
CA VAL A 5 -0.72 -2.98 -14.35
C VAL A 5 -1.56 -4.26 -14.40
N ALA A 6 -0.88 -5.38 -14.38
CA ALA A 6 -1.49 -6.70 -14.42
C ALA A 6 -2.26 -6.95 -13.12
N ASP A 7 -3.55 -7.27 -13.25
CA ASP A 7 -4.30 -7.96 -12.21
C ASP A 7 -3.57 -9.28 -11.84
N PRO A 8 -3.38 -9.60 -10.55
CA PRO A 8 -2.89 -10.92 -10.18
C PRO A 8 -3.91 -11.98 -10.61
N PRO A 9 -3.49 -13.08 -11.27
CA PRO A 9 -4.40 -14.12 -11.74
C PRO A 9 -4.97 -14.86 -10.53
N GLY A 10 -6.23 -14.56 -10.17
CA GLY A 10 -7.02 -15.40 -9.24
C GLY A 10 -7.44 -14.80 -7.90
N GLY A 11 -7.21 -13.51 -7.63
CA GLY A 11 -7.60 -12.88 -6.37
C GLY A 11 -8.82 -11.98 -6.49
N LYS A 12 -9.93 -12.30 -5.80
CA LYS A 12 -11.12 -11.41 -5.67
C LYS A 12 -10.68 -10.02 -5.18
N ALA A 13 -10.66 -9.02 -6.06
CA ALA A 13 -10.48 -7.63 -5.66
C ALA A 13 -11.66 -7.20 -4.77
N SER A 14 -11.37 -6.54 -3.64
CA SER A 14 -12.39 -6.02 -2.71
C SER A 14 -13.39 -5.09 -3.43
N LYS A 15 -14.65 -5.07 -2.97
CA LYS A 15 -15.76 -4.30 -3.59
C LYS A 15 -15.39 -2.84 -3.88
N TYR A 16 -14.51 -2.25 -3.08
CA TYR A 16 -14.07 -0.86 -3.18
C TYR A 16 -12.92 -0.60 -4.16
N THR A 17 -12.18 -1.64 -4.56
CA THR A 17 -11.01 -1.50 -5.47
C THR A 17 -11.27 -2.03 -6.87
N ARG A 18 -12.34 -2.83 -7.06
CA ARG A 18 -12.73 -3.38 -8.37
C ARG A 18 -13.14 -2.33 -9.40
N SER A 19 -13.83 -1.26 -8.99
CA SER A 19 -14.33 -0.23 -9.91
C SER A 19 -13.36 0.94 -10.15
N ARG A 20 -12.26 1.04 -9.39
CA ARG A 20 -11.33 2.19 -9.42
C ARG A 20 -9.90 1.74 -9.74
N LEU A 21 -9.74 0.99 -10.82
CA LEU A 21 -8.43 0.59 -11.34
C LEU A 21 -7.86 1.66 -12.28
N PRO A 22 -6.53 1.89 -12.30
CA PRO A 22 -5.50 1.08 -11.65
C PRO A 22 -5.00 1.64 -10.31
N VAL A 23 -5.02 0.82 -9.26
CA VAL A 23 -4.30 1.07 -8.00
C VAL A 23 -2.96 0.34 -8.03
N LYS A 24 -1.86 1.08 -7.81
CA LYS A 24 -0.51 0.53 -7.73
C LYS A 24 -0.09 0.45 -6.26
N LEU A 25 0.40 -0.72 -5.84
CA LEU A 25 1.02 -0.88 -4.54
C LEU A 25 2.38 -0.20 -4.55
N VAL A 26 2.48 0.93 -3.84
CA VAL A 26 3.70 1.78 -3.80
C VAL A 26 4.61 1.49 -2.61
N TYR A 27 4.08 0.85 -1.56
CA TYR A 27 4.83 0.58 -0.34
C TYR A 27 4.23 -0.63 0.39
N TYR A 28 5.07 -1.58 0.77
CA TYR A 28 4.75 -2.67 1.70
C TYR A 28 5.93 -2.93 2.63
N GLN A 29 5.66 -3.42 3.83
CA GLN A 29 6.68 -3.75 4.82
C GLN A 29 6.27 -4.99 5.59
N ALA A 30 7.16 -5.97 5.66
CA ALA A 30 6.95 -7.20 6.41
C ALA A 30 7.42 -7.02 7.86
N TYR A 31 6.71 -7.65 8.79
CA TYR A 31 6.99 -7.63 10.21
C TYR A 31 6.87 -9.03 10.78
N ASP A 32 7.80 -9.38 11.67
CA ASP A 32 7.89 -10.69 12.29
C ASP A 32 6.73 -10.98 13.27
N THR A 33 6.22 -9.92 13.91
CA THR A 33 5.14 -10.03 14.89
C THR A 33 3.98 -9.11 14.56
N LYS A 34 2.77 -9.58 14.85
CA LYS A 34 1.53 -8.79 14.72
C LYS A 34 1.63 -7.48 15.52
N SER A 35 2.22 -7.52 16.71
CA SER A 35 2.39 -6.35 17.57
C SER A 35 3.28 -5.27 16.95
N ALA A 36 4.37 -5.66 16.27
CA ALA A 36 5.23 -4.72 15.55
C ALA A 36 4.50 -4.11 14.34
N ALA A 37 3.78 -4.94 13.58
CA ALA A 37 2.99 -4.50 12.43
C ALA A 37 1.95 -3.44 12.83
N VAL A 38 1.16 -3.71 13.88
CA VAL A 38 0.11 -2.79 14.34
C VAL A 38 0.71 -1.49 14.88
N LYS A 39 1.82 -1.55 15.63
CA LYS A 39 2.53 -0.34 16.09
C LYS A 39 2.98 0.52 14.91
N ARG A 40 3.57 -0.10 13.88
CA ARG A 40 3.97 0.64 12.68
C ARG A 40 2.78 1.20 11.93
N GLU A 41 1.72 0.42 11.76
CA GLU A 41 0.50 0.87 11.08
C GLU A 41 -0.08 2.11 11.77
N ALA A 42 -0.13 2.12 13.10
CA ALA A 42 -0.59 3.27 13.88
C ALA A 42 0.33 4.50 13.67
N GLN A 43 1.65 4.31 13.63
CA GLN A 43 2.59 5.39 13.30
C GLN A 43 2.32 5.94 11.90
N ILE A 44 2.23 5.08 10.88
CA ILE A 44 1.98 5.48 9.50
C ILE A 44 0.61 6.18 9.37
N LYS A 45 -0.43 5.71 10.07
CA LYS A 45 -1.75 6.35 10.10
C LYS A 45 -1.69 7.77 10.69
N ARG A 46 -0.87 7.98 11.73
CA ARG A 46 -0.65 9.28 12.37
C ARG A 46 0.29 10.21 11.59
N MET A 47 1.09 9.70 10.65
CA MET A 47 1.98 10.52 9.83
C MET A 47 1.19 11.46 8.91
N THR A 48 1.74 12.66 8.75
CA THR A 48 1.23 13.64 7.79
C THR A 48 1.50 13.17 6.36
N ARG A 49 0.81 13.80 5.39
CA ARG A 49 1.00 13.49 3.97
C ARG A 49 2.47 13.57 3.54
N LYS A 50 3.25 14.52 4.07
CA LYS A 50 4.69 14.64 3.82
C LYS A 50 5.46 13.40 4.30
N GLY A 51 5.26 12.99 5.55
CA GLY A 51 5.96 11.81 6.09
C GLY A 51 5.60 10.50 5.37
N LYS A 52 4.38 10.37 4.84
CA LYS A 52 4.01 9.23 3.98
C LYS A 52 4.70 9.28 2.61
N LEU A 53 4.87 10.47 2.03
CA LEU A 53 5.60 10.64 0.78
C LEU A 53 7.09 10.36 0.96
N GLU A 54 7.69 10.77 2.08
CA GLU A 54 9.07 10.43 2.41
C GLU A 54 9.28 8.92 2.55
N LEU A 55 8.32 8.18 3.12
CA LEU A 55 8.38 6.70 3.14
C LEU A 55 8.34 6.06 1.74
N ILE A 56 7.76 6.74 0.74
CA ILE A 56 7.59 6.22 -0.63
C ILE A 56 8.70 6.70 -1.57
N TYR A 57 9.15 7.95 -1.42
CA TYR A 57 10.06 8.65 -2.34
C TYR A 57 11.40 9.04 -1.71
N GLY A 58 11.54 8.97 -0.39
CA GLY A 58 12.73 9.42 0.36
C GLY A 58 13.86 8.38 0.42
N GLY A 59 14.10 7.66 -0.69
CA GLY A 59 15.20 6.72 -0.88
C GLY A 59 15.93 7.01 -2.17
#